data_AF-A0A2V5R9N5-F1
#
_entry.id   AF-A0A2V5R9N5-F1
#
_cell.length_a   1.000
_cell.length_b   1.000
_cell.length_c   1.000
_cell.angle_alpha   90.00
_cell.angle_beta   90.00
_cell.angle_gamma   90.00
#
_symmetry.space_group_name_H-M   'P 1'
#
loop_
_entity.id
_entity.type
_entity.pdbx_description
1 polymer ?
#
loop_
_entity_poly.entity_id
_entity_poly.type
_entity_poly.pdbx_seq_one_letter_code
_entity_poly.pdbx_strand_id
1 'polypeptide(L)' 'MNIPFTGGCSCGAIRYECDAEPIMMFKCHCRDCQQGTGSEFAPGLLL' A
#
# COMPACT_ATOMS: atom_id res chain seq x y z
N MET A 1 -15.45 -10.88 -12.12
CA MET A 1 -14.09 -10.94 -11.56
C MET A 1 -14.19 -10.47 -10.12
N ASN A 2 -13.69 -11.26 -9.16
CA ASN A 2 -13.68 -10.85 -7.76
C ASN A 2 -12.48 -9.92 -7.58
N ILE A 3 -12.68 -8.70 -7.08
CA ILE A 3 -11.60 -7.71 -6.88
C ILE A 3 -11.19 -7.79 -5.40
N PRO A 4 -10.16 -8.59 -5.05
CA PRO A 4 -9.75 -8.79 -3.67
C PRO A 4 -9.22 -7.52 -3.00
N PHE A 5 -8.63 -6.58 -3.76
CA PHE A 5 -8.02 -5.38 -3.18
C PHE A 5 -8.61 -4.11 -3.76
N THR A 6 -9.09 -3.24 -2.88
CA THR A 6 -9.51 -1.89 -3.21
C THR A 6 -8.80 -0.90 -2.30
N GLY A 7 -8.58 0.31 -2.79
CA GLY A 7 -7.98 1.37 -1.99
C GLY A 7 -8.12 2.73 -2.62
N GLY A 8 -7.41 3.70 -2.05
CA GLY A 8 -7.44 5.07 -2.56
C GLY A 8 -6.53 5.99 -1.75
N CYS A 9 -6.30 7.18 -2.29
CA CYS A 9 -5.62 8.25 -1.55
C CYS A 9 -6.57 8.83 -0.50
N SER A 10 -6.02 9.25 0.65
CA SER A 10 -6.78 9.88 1.74
C SER A 10 -7.49 11.18 1.32
N CYS A 11 -7.09 11.83 0.22
CA CYS A 11 -7.81 12.99 -0.31
C CYS A 11 -9.18 12.65 -0.92
N GLY A 12 -9.47 11.36 -1.14
CA GLY A 12 -10.72 10.88 -1.73
C GLY A 12 -10.80 10.99 -3.25
N ALA A 13 -9.95 11.82 -3.88
CA ALA A 13 -9.98 12.03 -5.33
C ALA A 13 -9.42 10.86 -6.16
N ILE A 14 -8.63 9.98 -5.54
CA ILE A 14 -7.97 8.85 -6.21
C ILE A 14 -8.43 7.54 -5.59
N ARG A 15 -8.96 6.63 -6.41
CA ARG A 15 -9.41 5.29 -6.04
C ARG A 15 -8.79 4.26 -6.99
N TYR A 16 -8.45 3.09 -6.48
CA TYR A 16 -7.86 2.01 -7.26
C TYR A 16 -8.41 0.66 -6.85
N GLU A 17 -8.37 -0.27 -7.80
CA GLU A 17 -8.79 -1.66 -7.71
C GLU A 17 -7.65 -2.54 -8.21
N CYS A 18 -7.45 -3.70 -7.59
CA CYS A 18 -6.43 -4.66 -7.98
C CYS A 18 -7.01 -6.09 -7.84
N ASP A 19 -6.94 -6.83 -8.94
CA ASP A 19 -7.39 -8.22 -9.05
C ASP A 19 -6.24 -9.25 -9.04
N ALA A 20 -5.00 -8.78 -8.97
CA ALA A 20 -3.83 -9.63 -8.85
C ALA A 20 -3.63 -10.13 -7.42
N GLU A 21 -3.20 -11.39 -7.29
CA GLU A 21 -2.79 -11.98 -6.02
C GLU A 21 -1.38 -11.48 -5.67
N PRO A 22 -1.11 -11.00 -4.44
CA PRO A 22 0.19 -10.48 -4.10
C PRO A 22 1.22 -11.59 -3.85
N ILE A 23 2.44 -11.37 -4.35
CA ILE A 23 3.60 -12.21 -4.06
C ILE A 23 4.01 -12.05 -2.59
N MET A 24 4.00 -10.82 -2.07
CA MET A 24 4.33 -10.56 -0.67
C MET A 24 3.72 -9.25 -0.14
N MET A 25 3.50 -9.21 1.17
CA MET A 25 3.15 -8.01 1.93
C MET A 25 4.19 -7.79 3.02
N PHE A 26 4.68 -6.56 3.17
CA PHE A 26 5.71 -6.26 4.17
C PHE A 26 5.58 -4.85 4.75
N LYS A 27 6.32 -4.61 5.82
CA LYS A 27 6.48 -3.32 6.49
C LYS A 27 7.95 -2.93 6.48
N CYS A 28 8.28 -1.80 5.86
CA CYS A 28 9.64 -1.28 5.89
C CYS A 28 9.80 -0.29 7.04
N HIS A 29 10.73 -0.57 7.95
CA HIS A 29 11.05 0.24 9.12
C HIS A 29 12.32 1.07 8.97
N CYS A 30 12.84 1.24 7.74
CA CYS A 30 14.01 2.10 7.55
C CYS A 30 13.66 3.57 7.81
N ARG A 31 14.68 4.39 8.11
CA ARG A 31 14.50 5.81 8.44
C ARG A 31 13.86 6.60 7.30
N ASP A 32 14.18 6.27 6.05
CA ASP A 32 13.63 6.96 4.88
C ASP A 32 12.13 6.71 4.75
N CYS A 33 11.68 5.46 4.96
CA CYS A 33 10.26 5.10 4.96
C CYS A 33 9.51 5.76 6.12
N GLN A 34 10.11 5.83 7.30
CA GLN A 34 9.54 6.52 8.45
C GLN A 34 9.37 8.02 8.17
N GLN A 35 10.41 8.66 7.62
CA GLN A 35 10.38 10.08 7.31
C GLN A 35 9.40 10.40 6.17
N GLY A 36 9.38 9.58 5.10
CA GLY A 36 8.53 9.79 3.94
C GLY A 36 7.04 9.61 4.23
N THR A 37 6.69 8.73 5.17
CA THR A 37 5.28 8.47 5.54
C THR A 37 4.85 9.18 6.82
N GLY A 38 5.78 9.70 7.63
CA GLY A 38 5.50 10.22 8.96
C GLY A 38 4.99 9.16 9.94
N SER A 39 5.14 7.88 9.63
CA SER A 39 4.63 6.73 10.40
C SER A 39 5.79 5.84 10.89
N GLU A 40 5.50 4.84 11.73
CA GLU A 40 6.51 3.89 12.22
C GLU A 40 7.12 3.00 11.10
N PHE A 41 6.36 2.79 10.02
CA PHE A 41 6.76 2.02 8.85
C PHE A 41 6.00 2.47 7.60
N ALA A 42 6.53 2.12 6.43
CA ALA A 42 5.77 2.16 5.17
C ALA A 42 5.25 0.76 4.81
N PRO A 43 3.95 0.58 4.51
CA PRO A 43 3.44 -0.67 3.98
C PRO A 43 3.88 -0.86 2.51
N GLY A 44 4.22 -2.09 2.15
CA GLY A 44 4.57 -2.47 0.77
C GLY A 44 3.80 -3.70 0.33
N LEU A 45 3.33 -3.67 -0.92
CA LEU A 45 2.72 -4.79 -1.62
C LEU A 45 3.57 -5.10 -2.85
N LEU A 46 4.02 -6.33 -3.01
CA LEU A 46 4.64 -6.82 -4.24
C LEU A 46 3.63 -7.67 -4.97
N LEU A 47 3.38 -7.33 -6.23
CA LEU A 47 2.59 -8.12 -7.19
C LEU A 47 3.54 -8.92 -8.09
#